data_AF-G6E9R8-F1
#
_entry.id   AF-G6E9R8-F1
#
_cell.length_a   1.000
_cell.length_b   1.000
_cell.length_c   1.000
_cell.angle_alpha   90.00
_cell.angle_beta   90.00
_cell.angle_gamma   90.00
#
_symmetry.space_group_name_H-M   'P 1'
#
loop_
_entity.id
_entity.type
_entity.pdbx_description
1 polymer ?
#
loop_
_entity_poly.entity_id
_entity_poly.type
_entity_poly.pdbx_seq_one_letter_code
_entity_poly.pdbx_strand_id
1 'polypeptide(L)'
;MPLKSIVIALLFLSACKSTEPPKFYPSPLDLEAVAQAKPKPTAAILTDPKANDMYNHEVEAWGDRIHAAGLRLCRFYQNLGQVVDCGQVPASQASEVPVPTP
;
A
#
# COMPACT_ATOMS: atom_id res chain seq x y z
N MET A 1 30.54 -51.82 1.15
CA MET A 1 29.93 -51.07 0.02
C MET A 1 28.64 -50.27 0.35
N PRO A 2 28.26 -49.90 1.61
CA PRO A 2 27.04 -49.10 1.81
C PRO A 2 27.27 -47.58 1.91
N LEU A 3 28.50 -47.12 2.18
CA LEU A 3 28.78 -45.72 2.48
C LEU A 3 28.50 -44.77 1.31
N LYS A 4 28.79 -45.20 0.06
CA LYS A 4 28.48 -44.42 -1.14
C LYS A 4 26.97 -44.28 -1.38
N SER A 5 26.18 -45.30 -1.04
CA SER A 5 24.73 -45.27 -1.20
C SER A 5 24.05 -44.34 -0.20
N ILE A 6 24.62 -44.19 1.01
CA ILE A 6 24.10 -43.29 2.05
C ILE A 6 24.31 -41.81 1.66
N VAL A 7 25.47 -41.48 1.08
CA VAL A 7 25.80 -40.10 0.66
C VAL A 7 24.87 -39.61 -0.47
N ILE A 8 24.45 -40.49 -1.38
CA ILE A 8 23.53 -40.15 -2.47
C ILE A 8 22.13 -39.87 -1.92
N ALA A 9 21.63 -40.68 -0.97
CA ALA A 9 20.33 -40.48 -0.36
C ALA A 9 20.23 -39.16 0.44
N LEU A 10 21.32 -38.73 1.08
CA LEU A 10 21.39 -37.47 1.83
C LEU A 10 21.34 -36.23 0.92
N LEU A 11 21.80 -36.31 -0.33
CA LEU A 11 21.76 -35.19 -1.28
C LEU A 11 20.35 -34.94 -1.87
N PHE A 12 19.48 -35.95 -1.90
CA PHE A 12 18.09 -35.79 -2.38
C PHE A 12 17.15 -35.16 -1.35
N LEU A 13 17.55 -35.07 -0.07
CA LEU A 13 16.76 -34.46 1.00
C LEU A 13 16.93 -32.93 1.10
N SER A 14 17.88 -32.32 0.37
CA SER A 14 18.13 -30.87 0.43
C SER A 14 17.30 -30.05 -0.58
N ALA A 15 16.50 -30.69 -1.43
CA ALA A 15 15.70 -30.01 -2.45
C ALA A 15 14.25 -29.70 -2.02
N CYS A 16 14.00 -29.48 -0.72
CA CYS A 16 12.79 -28.79 -0.28
C CYS A 16 12.86 -27.34 -0.77
N LYS A 17 12.40 -27.11 -2.01
CA LYS A 17 12.03 -25.78 -2.47
C LYS A 17 11.01 -25.26 -1.46
N SER A 18 11.34 -24.17 -0.77
CA SER A 18 10.36 -23.51 0.10
C SER A 18 9.13 -23.23 -0.76
N THR A 19 8.05 -23.94 -0.47
CA THR A 19 6.75 -23.79 -1.12
C THR A 19 5.97 -22.62 -0.54
N GLU A 20 6.59 -21.86 0.38
CA GLU A 20 5.96 -20.66 0.89
C GLU A 20 5.77 -19.67 -0.26
N PRO A 21 4.51 -19.33 -0.61
CA PRO A 21 4.27 -18.29 -1.59
C PRO A 21 4.93 -17.00 -1.09
N PRO A 22 5.49 -16.17 -1.99
CA PRO A 22 6.03 -14.89 -1.60
C PRO A 22 4.96 -14.12 -0.81
N LYS A 23 5.32 -13.68 0.39
CA LYS A 23 4.45 -12.84 1.20
C LYS A 23 4.39 -11.47 0.54
N PHE A 24 3.31 -11.20 -0.18
CA PHE A 24 3.01 -9.87 -0.71
C PHE A 24 2.38 -9.03 0.40
N TYR A 25 3.05 -7.95 0.76
CA TYR A 25 2.54 -6.96 1.71
C TYR A 25 2.29 -5.64 0.98
N PRO A 26 1.28 -4.86 1.41
CA PRO A 26 1.11 -3.53 0.88
C PRO A 26 2.27 -2.63 1.33
N SER A 27 2.39 -1.45 0.69
CA SER A 27 3.36 -0.44 1.09
C SER A 27 3.13 -0.02 2.56
N PRO A 28 4.16 -0.08 3.43
CA PRO A 28 4.06 0.44 4.80
C PRO A 28 3.68 1.92 4.83
N LEU A 29 4.14 2.72 3.86
CA LEU A 29 3.81 4.14 3.77
C LEU A 29 2.31 4.37 3.53
N ASP A 30 1.67 3.49 2.75
CA ASP A 30 0.23 3.59 2.53
C ASP A 30 -0.55 3.19 3.79
N LEU A 31 -0.07 2.16 4.51
CA LEU A 31 -0.63 1.78 5.81
C LEU A 31 -0.49 2.90 6.85
N GLU A 32 0.68 3.52 6.94
CA GLU A 32 0.92 4.66 7.83
C GLU A 32 0.04 5.85 7.45
N ALA A 33 -0.07 6.16 6.16
CA ALA A 33 -0.90 7.25 5.67
C ALA A 33 -2.37 7.07 6.05
N VAL A 34 -2.97 5.91 5.79
CA VAL A 34 -4.39 5.67 6.17
C VAL A 34 -4.60 5.57 7.68
N ALA A 35 -3.55 5.27 8.45
CA ALA A 35 -3.59 5.28 9.90
C ALA A 35 -3.40 6.68 10.52
N GLN A 36 -3.06 7.71 9.73
CA GLN A 36 -2.91 9.07 10.24
C GLN A 36 -4.22 9.59 10.84
N ALA A 37 -4.16 10.03 12.09
CA ALA A 37 -5.31 10.64 12.75
C ALA A 37 -5.75 11.92 12.02
N LYS A 38 -7.07 12.14 11.94
CA LYS A 38 -7.64 13.39 11.45
C LYS A 38 -7.13 14.58 12.30
N PRO A 39 -6.80 15.72 11.68
CA PRO A 39 -6.50 16.95 12.42
C PRO A 39 -7.61 17.29 13.42
N LYS A 40 -7.22 17.56 14.67
CA LYS A 40 -8.15 17.93 15.73
C LYS A 40 -8.50 19.42 15.61
N PRO A 41 -9.78 19.79 15.65
CA PRO A 41 -10.16 21.20 15.70
C PRO A 41 -9.68 21.83 17.01
N THR A 42 -9.37 23.13 16.98
CA THR A 42 -9.11 23.93 18.18
C THR A 42 -10.28 24.88 18.44
N ALA A 43 -10.41 25.41 19.66
CA ALA A 43 -11.48 26.36 19.97
C ALA A 43 -11.41 27.66 19.13
N ALA A 44 -10.23 28.03 18.62
CA ALA A 44 -10.01 29.23 17.83
C ALA A 44 -10.80 29.23 16.52
N ILE A 45 -11.09 28.06 15.93
CA ILE A 45 -11.84 27.97 14.66
C ILE A 45 -13.26 28.52 14.77
N LEU A 46 -13.80 28.63 16.00
CA LEU A 46 -15.17 29.11 16.25
C LEU A 46 -15.27 30.64 16.18
N THR A 47 -14.15 31.36 16.34
CA THR A 47 -14.14 32.82 16.50
C THR A 47 -13.12 33.52 15.60
N ASP A 48 -12.11 32.82 15.08
CA ASP A 48 -11.12 33.35 14.14
C ASP A 48 -11.30 32.72 12.75
N PRO A 49 -11.76 33.50 11.74
CA PRO A 49 -11.92 33.01 10.36
C PRO A 49 -10.63 32.45 9.77
N LYS A 50 -9.47 33.03 10.09
CA LYS A 50 -8.18 32.53 9.58
C LYS A 50 -7.84 31.17 10.17
N ALA A 51 -8.13 30.96 11.45
CA ALA A 51 -7.93 29.65 12.09
C ALA A 51 -8.86 28.58 11.49
N ASN A 52 -10.10 28.95 11.15
CA ASN A 52 -11.04 28.06 10.46
C ASN A 52 -10.53 27.68 9.06
N ASP A 53 -10.09 28.66 8.26
CA ASP A 53 -9.58 28.40 6.90
C ASP A 53 -8.36 27.49 6.91
N MET A 54 -7.42 27.72 7.84
CA MET A 54 -6.25 26.85 8.02
C MET A 54 -6.65 25.43 8.41
N TYR A 55 -7.59 25.29 9.35
CA TYR A 55 -8.08 23.97 9.76
C TYR A 55 -8.75 23.22 8.60
N ASN A 56 -9.60 23.89 7.82
CA ASN A 56 -10.25 23.28 6.66
C ASN A 56 -9.21 22.83 5.64
N HIS A 57 -8.23 23.68 5.33
CA HIS A 57 -7.12 23.30 4.44
C HIS A 57 -6.35 22.06 4.94
N GLU A 58 -6.04 22.00 6.24
CA GLU A 58 -5.37 20.82 6.83
C GLU A 58 -6.22 19.55 6.75
N VAL A 59 -7.54 19.66 6.96
CA VAL A 59 -8.48 18.55 6.85
C VAL A 59 -8.58 18.04 5.41
N GLU A 60 -8.69 18.93 4.42
CA GLU A 60 -8.73 18.55 3.01
C GLU A 60 -7.41 17.88 2.60
N ALA A 61 -6.26 18.47 2.96
CA ALA A 61 -4.96 17.88 2.67
C ALA A 61 -4.77 16.51 3.34
N TRP A 62 -5.30 16.32 4.55
CA TRP A 62 -5.33 15.01 5.22
C TRP A 62 -6.22 14.02 4.46
N GLY A 63 -7.42 14.44 4.04
CA GLY A 63 -8.35 13.64 3.27
C GLY A 63 -7.76 13.14 1.96
N ASP A 64 -7.11 14.02 1.20
CA ASP A 64 -6.44 13.69 -0.07
C ASP A 64 -5.36 12.61 0.11
N ARG A 65 -4.52 12.74 1.17
CA ARG A 65 -3.46 11.78 1.46
C ARG A 65 -4.03 10.40 1.80
N ILE A 66 -5.03 10.34 2.67
CA ILE A 66 -5.68 9.07 3.07
C ILE A 66 -6.42 8.45 1.90
N HIS A 67 -7.13 9.25 1.11
CA HIS A 67 -7.85 8.76 -0.06
C HIS A 67 -6.90 8.15 -1.09
N ALA A 68 -5.82 8.85 -1.44
CA ALA A 68 -4.84 8.34 -2.40
C ALA A 68 -4.15 7.05 -1.91
N ALA A 69 -3.77 6.98 -0.64
CA ALA A 69 -3.19 5.76 -0.04
C ALA A 69 -4.21 4.62 0.02
N GLY A 70 -5.44 4.91 0.44
CA GLY A 70 -6.54 3.95 0.50
C GLY A 70 -6.86 3.33 -0.85
N LEU A 71 -6.82 4.11 -1.94
CA LEU A 71 -7.01 3.58 -3.30
C LEU A 71 -5.90 2.62 -3.72
N ARG A 72 -4.63 2.91 -3.37
CA ARG A 72 -3.50 2.00 -3.64
C ARG A 72 -3.65 0.70 -2.86
N LEU A 73 -4.02 0.79 -1.58
CA LEU A 73 -4.31 -0.39 -0.74
C LEU A 73 -5.50 -1.18 -1.26
N CYS A 74 -6.59 -0.52 -1.67
CA CYS A 74 -7.75 -1.18 -2.22
C CYS A 74 -7.37 -2.01 -3.46
N ARG A 75 -6.63 -1.41 -4.40
CA ARG A 75 -6.15 -2.12 -5.61
C ARG A 75 -5.19 -3.26 -5.27
N PHE A 76 -4.33 -3.07 -4.27
CA PHE A 76 -3.48 -4.14 -3.77
C PHE A 76 -4.32 -5.36 -3.32
N TYR A 77 -5.37 -5.16 -2.52
CA TYR A 77 -6.25 -6.24 -2.08
C TYR A 77 -7.14 -6.80 -3.18
N GLN A 78 -7.61 -5.96 -4.11
CA GLN A 78 -8.34 -6.40 -5.30
C GLN A 78 -7.49 -7.34 -6.16
N ASN A 79 -6.20 -7.02 -6.34
CA ASN A 79 -5.24 -7.87 -7.06
C ASN A 79 -4.95 -9.19 -6.34
N LEU A 80 -5.18 -9.26 -5.01
CA LEU A 80 -5.15 -10.50 -4.24
C LEU A 80 -6.48 -11.28 -4.29
N GLY A 81 -7.45 -10.83 -5.09
CA GLY A 81 -8.74 -11.49 -5.27
C GLY A 81 -9.82 -11.09 -4.27
N GLN A 82 -9.61 -10.02 -3.49
CA GLN A 82 -10.68 -9.49 -2.64
C GLN A 82 -11.76 -8.82 -3.49
N VAL A 83 -13.02 -9.07 -3.15
CA VAL A 83 -14.18 -8.46 -3.84
C VAL A 83 -14.43 -7.08 -3.22
N VAL A 84 -13.73 -6.08 -3.74
CA VAL A 84 -13.83 -4.67 -3.34
C VAL A 84 -13.98 -3.78 -4.57
N ASP A 85 -14.79 -2.72 -4.44
CA ASP A 85 -14.89 -1.64 -5.43
C ASP A 85 -13.94 -0.51 -5.02
N CYS A 86 -12.92 -0.26 -5.85
CA CYS A 86 -11.91 0.75 -5.62
C CYS A 86 -12.19 2.07 -6.34
N GLY A 87 -13.37 2.25 -6.94
CA GLY A 87 -13.70 3.42 -7.74
C GLY A 87 -12.83 3.60 -8.99
N GLN A 88 -13.06 4.68 -9.73
CA GLN A 88 -12.33 5.01 -10.96
C GLN A 88 -11.11 5.88 -10.65
N VAL A 89 -9.98 5.65 -11.32
CA VAL A 89 -8.90 6.67 -11.40
C VAL A 89 -9.40 7.79 -12.31
N PRO A 90 -9.38 9.07 -11.90
CA PRO A 90 -9.66 10.17 -12.80
C PRO A 90 -8.67 10.15 -13.98
N ALA A 91 -9.18 10.23 -15.21
CA ALA A 91 -8.41 10.06 -16.44
C ALA A 91 -7.18 11.00 -16.57
N SER A 92 -7.12 12.09 -15.80
CA SER A 92 -6.00 13.04 -15.80
C SER A 92 -4.70 12.51 -15.19
N GLN A 93 -4.69 11.33 -14.55
CA GLN A 93 -3.49 10.73 -13.93
C GLN A 93 -2.93 9.53 -14.72
N ALA A 94 -3.47 9.22 -15.90
CA ALA A 94 -3.03 8.06 -16.71
C ALA A 94 -1.85 8.37 -17.67
N SER A 95 -1.39 9.62 -17.76
CA SER A 95 -0.42 10.06 -18.76
C SER A 95 0.90 10.53 -18.16
N GLU A 96 1.67 9.61 -17.59
CA GLU A 96 3.13 9.76 -17.54
C GLU A 96 3.80 8.38 -17.38
N VAL A 97 3.60 7.51 -18.37
CA VAL A 97 4.53 6.40 -18.59
C VAL A 97 5.60 6.94 -19.53
N PRO A 98 6.87 7.11 -19.10
CA PRO A 98 7.94 7.50 -20.00
C PRO A 98 8.10 6.42 -21.07
N VAL A 99 7.86 6.78 -22.32
CA VAL A 99 8.18 5.94 -23.47
C VAL A 99 9.71 5.87 -23.55
N PRO A 100 10.34 4.69 -23.45
CA PRO A 100 11.76 4.58 -23.75
C PRO A 100 11.96 4.86 -25.24
N THR A 101 12.66 5.95 -25.56
CA THR A 101 13.15 6.23 -26.91
C THR A 101 14.19 5.16 -27.32
N PRO A 102 14.23 4.79 -28.61
CA PRO A 102 15.07 3.71 -29.13
C PRO A 102 16.58 3.98 -29.02
#